data_AF-A0A7S1YJY2-F1
#
_entry.id   AF-A0A7S1YJY2-F1
#
_cell.length_a   1.000
_cell.length_b   1.000
_cell.length_c   1.000
_cell.angle_alpha   90.00
_cell.angle_beta   90.00
_cell.angle_gamma   90.00
#
_symmetry.space_group_name_H-M   'P 1'
#
loop_
_entity.id
_entity.type
_entity.pdbx_description
1 polymer ?
#
loop_
_entity_poly.entity_id
_entity_poly.type
_entity_poly.pdbx_seq_one_letter_code
_entity_poly.pdbx_strand_id
1 'polypeptide(L)'
;PFIVGIFGVKKKLESTTTSALLDVLCESSIVRGVRVEASAAAQQGWPDVDILLVYPSVSLDLSLVTEYLRTRPTCTLVNRQEVLSSALADREQLRRLLAPTVPMPRWAVGRVTTVSQDAVQLDTGETMTKPFVEKPLSSYDHQVHVYYRPTPAEPA
;
A
#
# COMPACT_ATOMS: atom_id res chain seq x y z
N PRO A 1 16.86 21.00 16.94
CA PRO A 1 16.67 20.41 15.60
C PRO A 1 15.45 19.51 15.65
N PHE A 2 14.54 19.59 14.66
CA PHE A 2 13.43 18.67 14.53
C PHE A 2 13.93 17.29 14.14
N ILE A 3 13.48 16.27 14.86
CA ILE A 3 13.86 14.89 14.62
C ILE A 3 12.79 14.25 13.72
N VAL A 4 13.21 13.84 12.53
CA VAL A 4 12.36 13.13 11.56
C VAL A 4 12.69 11.64 11.62
N GLY A 5 11.77 10.85 12.15
CA GLY A 5 11.86 9.39 12.15
C GLY A 5 11.31 8.79 10.88
N ILE A 6 12.09 7.95 10.21
CA ILE A 6 11.62 7.10 9.11
C ILE A 6 11.44 5.68 9.65
N PHE A 7 10.19 5.25 9.78
CA PHE A 7 9.82 3.95 10.32
C PHE A 7 9.50 2.93 9.22
N GLY A 8 10.04 1.72 9.37
CA GLY A 8 9.73 0.62 8.47
C GLY A 8 10.60 -0.62 8.69
N VAL A 9 10.48 -1.56 7.76
CA VAL A 9 11.33 -2.76 7.75
C VAL A 9 12.74 -2.42 7.27
N LYS A 10 13.75 -3.12 7.79
CA LYS A 10 15.17 -2.92 7.50
C LYS A 10 15.47 -2.71 6.01
N LYS A 11 14.96 -3.62 5.16
CA LYS A 11 15.13 -3.58 3.69
C LYS A 11 14.70 -2.25 3.07
N LYS A 12 13.63 -1.62 3.58
CA LYS A 12 13.18 -0.32 3.08
C LYS A 12 14.07 0.81 3.60
N LEU A 13 14.45 0.77 4.88
CA LEU A 13 15.27 1.80 5.51
C LEU A 13 16.71 1.88 4.97
N GLU A 14 17.22 0.76 4.48
CA GLU A 14 18.55 0.65 3.85
C GLU A 14 18.53 0.90 2.33
N SER A 15 17.37 1.21 1.76
CA SER A 15 17.26 1.51 0.33
C SER A 15 17.98 2.80 -0.05
N THR A 16 18.49 2.87 -1.28
CA THR A 16 19.12 4.06 -1.85
C THR A 16 18.20 5.29 -1.76
N THR A 17 16.90 5.10 -1.99
CA THR A 17 15.90 6.17 -1.88
C THR A 17 15.83 6.74 -0.47
N THR A 18 15.90 5.89 0.56
CA THR A 18 15.84 6.36 1.95
C THR A 18 17.11 7.08 2.35
N SER A 19 18.27 6.58 1.92
CA SER A 19 19.55 7.26 2.15
C SER A 19 19.57 8.64 1.48
N ALA A 20 19.20 8.73 0.20
CA ALA A 20 19.13 10.00 -0.52
C ALA A 20 18.13 10.99 0.13
N LEU A 21 16.98 10.49 0.59
CA LEU A 21 16.02 11.33 1.32
C LEU A 21 16.61 11.87 2.62
N LEU A 22 17.30 11.02 3.39
CA LEU A 22 17.94 11.43 4.63
C LEU A 22 19.07 12.42 4.39
N ASP A 23 19.86 12.22 3.33
CA ASP A 23 20.94 13.14 2.95
C ASP A 23 20.36 14.55 2.69
N VAL A 24 19.32 14.65 1.85
CA VAL A 24 18.64 15.92 1.57
C VAL A 24 18.01 16.54 2.82
N LEU A 25 17.36 15.74 3.68
CA LEU A 25 16.78 16.25 4.92
C LEU A 25 17.87 16.77 5.88
N CYS A 26 19.02 16.11 5.93
CA CYS A 26 20.13 16.45 6.84
C CYS A 26 21.05 17.55 6.30
N GLU A 27 20.90 18.00 5.04
CA GLU A 27 21.55 19.22 4.55
C GLU A 27 21.15 20.44 5.40
N SER A 28 19.94 20.44 5.93
CA SER A 28 19.47 21.49 6.84
C SER A 28 19.91 21.23 8.28
N SER A 29 20.53 22.24 8.91
CA SER A 29 20.93 22.16 10.32
C SER A 29 19.75 22.11 11.31
N ILE A 30 18.54 22.41 10.84
CA ILE A 30 17.33 22.41 11.68
C ILE A 30 16.66 21.03 11.73
N VAL A 31 17.04 20.08 10.86
CA VAL A 31 16.44 18.74 10.78
C VAL A 31 17.49 17.67 11.05
N ARG A 32 17.11 16.64 11.81
CA ARG A 32 17.91 15.42 11.99
C ARG A 32 17.06 14.22 11.59
N GLY A 33 17.50 13.49 10.57
CA GLY A 33 16.87 12.24 10.18
C GLY A 33 17.34 11.05 11.03
N VAL A 34 16.42 10.19 11.45
CA VAL A 34 16.72 8.92 12.13
C VAL A 34 15.96 7.77 11.49
N ARG A 35 16.64 6.64 11.28
CA ARG A 35 16.01 5.39 10.83
C ARG A 35 15.44 4.66 12.04
N VAL A 36 14.17 4.27 11.97
CA VAL A 36 13.47 3.55 13.04
C VAL A 36 13.07 2.18 12.52
N GLU A 37 13.93 1.18 12.73
CA GLU A 37 13.64 -0.19 12.31
C GLU A 37 12.56 -0.80 13.20
N ALA A 38 11.54 -1.39 12.59
CA ALA A 38 10.41 -1.97 13.30
C ALA A 38 10.78 -3.02 14.35
N SER A 39 11.73 -3.90 14.01
CA SER A 39 12.22 -4.95 14.91
C SER A 39 12.92 -4.36 16.14
N ALA A 40 13.77 -3.35 15.93
CA ALA A 40 14.51 -2.67 16.98
C ALA A 40 13.59 -1.85 17.88
N ALA A 41 12.64 -1.11 17.30
CA ALA A 41 11.68 -0.31 18.06
C ALA A 41 10.81 -1.17 19.00
N ALA A 42 10.42 -2.36 18.55
CA ALA A 42 9.66 -3.31 19.37
C ALA A 42 10.48 -3.90 20.54
N GLN A 43 11.79 -4.09 20.36
CA GLN A 43 12.66 -4.73 21.37
C GLN A 43 13.32 -3.74 22.33
N GLN A 44 13.77 -2.60 21.82
CA GLN A 44 14.63 -1.64 22.51
C GLN A 44 13.88 -0.36 22.87
N GLY A 45 12.62 -0.25 22.45
CA GLY A 45 11.81 0.95 22.59
C GLY A 45 12.00 1.90 21.41
N TRP A 46 11.04 2.82 21.28
CA TRP A 46 11.03 3.79 20.19
C TRP A 46 11.84 5.05 20.53
N PRO A 47 12.57 5.62 19.57
CA PRO A 47 13.19 6.92 19.74
C PRO A 47 12.13 8.03 19.84
N ASP A 48 12.47 9.12 20.51
CA ASP A 48 11.65 10.33 20.48
C ASP A 48 11.89 11.08 19.17
N VAL A 49 10.82 11.22 18.38
CA VAL A 49 10.85 11.96 17.11
C VAL A 49 9.70 12.98 17.06
N ASP A 50 9.95 14.13 16.47
CA ASP A 50 8.95 15.20 16.30
C ASP A 50 8.02 14.90 15.12
N ILE A 51 8.56 14.26 14.08
CA ILE A 51 7.87 13.94 12.84
C ILE A 51 8.12 12.48 12.49
N LEU A 52 7.07 11.74 12.13
CA LEU A 52 7.15 10.33 11.76
C LEU A 52 6.70 10.10 10.32
N LEU A 53 7.58 9.52 9.50
CA LEU A 53 7.30 9.02 8.17
C LEU A 53 7.28 7.49 8.23
N VAL A 54 6.23 6.86 7.73
CA VAL A 54 6.04 5.41 7.76
C VAL A 54 6.13 4.84 6.35
N TYR A 55 6.95 3.81 6.17
CA TYR A 55 7.00 3.01 4.96
C TYR A 55 6.20 1.71 5.13
N PRO A 56 4.91 1.70 4.78
CA PRO A 56 4.06 0.53 4.98
C PRO A 56 4.59 -0.68 4.21
N SER A 57 4.51 -1.86 4.80
CA SER A 57 4.94 -3.13 4.21
C SER A 57 4.02 -4.24 4.69
N VAL A 58 3.89 -5.34 3.93
CA VAL A 58 3.10 -6.52 4.30
C VAL A 58 3.45 -7.03 5.70
N SER A 59 4.75 -7.07 5.98
CA SER A 59 5.30 -7.60 7.22
C SER A 59 5.42 -6.56 8.34
N LEU A 60 4.92 -5.34 8.12
CA LEU A 60 5.01 -4.26 9.10
C LEU A 60 3.73 -4.20 9.91
N ASP A 61 3.85 -4.41 11.22
CA ASP A 61 2.75 -4.21 12.13
C ASP A 61 2.53 -2.71 12.38
N LEU A 62 1.46 -2.16 11.81
CA LEU A 62 1.09 -0.75 11.92
C LEU A 62 0.43 -0.42 13.27
N SER A 63 0.06 -1.44 14.08
CA SER A 63 -0.43 -1.21 15.44
C SER A 63 0.64 -0.58 16.33
N LEU A 64 1.92 -0.94 16.11
CA LEU A 64 3.07 -0.36 16.81
C LEU A 64 3.18 1.16 16.59
N VAL A 65 2.88 1.62 15.36
CA VAL A 65 2.85 3.06 15.04
C VAL A 65 1.70 3.75 15.79
N THR A 66 0.53 3.12 15.81
CA THR A 66 -0.66 3.68 16.49
C THR A 66 -0.41 3.82 17.99
N GLU A 67 0.20 2.82 18.62
CA GLU A 67 0.57 2.85 20.03
C GLU A 67 1.64 3.92 20.31
N TYR A 68 2.66 4.02 19.45
CA TYR A 68 3.69 5.04 19.54
C TYR A 68 3.08 6.46 19.52
N LEU A 69 2.23 6.76 18.55
CA LEU A 69 1.59 8.07 18.41
C LEU A 69 0.64 8.40 19.59
N ARG A 70 -0.05 7.38 20.14
CA ARG A 70 -0.92 7.56 21.32
C ARG A 70 -0.14 8.03 22.55
N THR A 71 1.10 7.56 22.70
CA THR A 71 1.97 7.93 23.84
C THR A 71 2.75 9.23 23.59
N ARG A 72 2.75 9.75 22.36
CA ARG A 72 3.49 10.93 21.94
C ARG A 72 2.60 11.87 21.12
N PRO A 73 1.66 12.59 21.77
CA PRO A 73 0.66 13.39 21.08
C PRO A 73 1.23 14.58 20.29
N THR A 74 2.47 14.97 20.56
CA THR A 74 3.19 16.04 19.84
C THR A 74 3.87 15.55 18.56
N CYS A 75 3.99 14.23 18.36
CA CYS A 75 4.60 13.66 17.17
C CYS A 75 3.65 13.79 15.97
N THR A 76 4.11 14.39 14.89
CA THR A 76 3.31 14.56 13.67
C THR A 76 3.57 13.40 12.72
N LEU A 77 2.52 12.63 12.39
CA LEU A 77 2.58 11.64 11.33
C LEU A 77 2.44 12.32 9.96
N VAL A 78 3.43 12.13 9.08
CA VAL A 78 3.41 12.69 7.71
C VAL A 78 2.48 11.90 6.80
N ASN A 79 2.50 10.58 6.92
CA ASN A 79 1.57 9.75 6.18
C ASN A 79 0.14 10.04 6.63
N ARG A 80 -0.79 10.05 5.69
CA ARG A 80 -2.21 10.07 6.03
C ARG A 80 -2.58 8.82 6.85
N GLN A 81 -3.50 8.95 7.81
CA GLN A 81 -3.92 7.86 8.71
C GLN A 81 -4.42 6.63 7.93
N GLU A 82 -4.99 6.84 6.75
CA GLU A 82 -5.45 5.81 5.83
C GLU A 82 -4.31 4.93 5.32
N VAL A 83 -3.07 5.44 5.30
CA VAL A 83 -1.86 4.65 5.01
C VAL A 83 -1.54 3.67 6.14
N LEU A 84 -1.97 3.99 7.37
CA LEU A 84 -1.91 3.09 8.52
C LEU A 84 -3.11 2.14 8.58
N SER A 85 -4.15 2.39 7.78
CA SER A 85 -5.34 1.56 7.71
C SER A 85 -5.16 0.43 6.69
N SER A 86 -5.75 -0.72 6.95
CA SER A 86 -5.84 -1.84 6.02
C SER A 86 -6.45 -1.48 4.66
N ALA A 87 -7.04 -0.29 4.49
CA ALA A 87 -7.69 0.14 3.26
C ALA A 87 -6.73 0.19 2.06
N LEU A 88 -5.44 0.45 2.26
CA LEU A 88 -4.45 0.35 1.18
C LEU A 88 -4.03 -1.11 0.88
N ALA A 89 -4.23 -2.01 1.82
CA ALA A 89 -3.92 -3.44 1.67
C ALA A 89 -5.01 -4.18 0.90
N ASP A 90 -6.24 -3.67 0.87
CA ASP A 90 -7.38 -4.28 0.20
C ASP A 90 -7.80 -3.47 -1.04
N ARG A 91 -7.71 -4.07 -2.22
CA ARG A 91 -8.03 -3.40 -3.49
C ARG A 91 -9.51 -3.06 -3.63
N GLU A 92 -10.41 -3.79 -2.99
CA GLU A 92 -11.83 -3.47 -2.98
C GLU A 92 -12.08 -2.23 -2.12
N GLN A 93 -11.56 -2.21 -0.89
CA GLN A 93 -11.68 -1.05 0.00
C GLN A 93 -11.08 0.20 -0.64
N LEU A 94 -9.88 0.08 -1.23
CA LEU A 94 -9.23 1.17 -1.97
C LEU A 94 -10.09 1.67 -3.13
N ARG A 95 -10.66 0.76 -3.93
CA ARG A 95 -11.53 1.15 -5.05
C ARG A 95 -12.81 1.81 -4.59
N ARG A 96 -13.45 1.31 -3.53
CA ARG A 96 -14.65 1.92 -2.94
C ARG A 96 -14.37 3.33 -2.44
N LEU A 97 -13.21 3.56 -1.81
CA LEU A 97 -12.79 4.88 -1.32
C LEU A 97 -12.58 5.88 -2.47
N LEU A 98 -11.97 5.43 -3.57
CA LEU A 98 -11.57 6.30 -4.67
C LEU A 98 -12.63 6.46 -5.77
N ALA A 99 -13.56 5.51 -5.93
CA ALA A 99 -14.57 5.53 -6.99
C ALA A 99 -15.42 6.83 -7.05
N PRO A 100 -15.74 7.51 -5.93
CA PRO A 100 -16.47 8.77 -5.98
C PRO A 100 -15.64 9.96 -6.52
N THR A 101 -14.31 9.88 -6.51
CA THR A 101 -13.41 11.01 -6.79
C THR A 101 -12.49 10.80 -7.98
N VAL A 102 -12.27 9.54 -8.38
CA VAL A 102 -11.33 9.17 -9.44
C VAL A 102 -12.05 8.28 -10.46
N PRO A 103 -12.09 8.67 -11.76
CA PRO A 103 -12.60 7.79 -12.81
C PRO A 103 -11.85 6.45 -12.83
N MET A 104 -12.61 5.35 -12.82
CA MET A 104 -12.06 4.00 -12.74
C MET A 104 -12.62 3.10 -13.83
N PRO A 105 -11.85 2.10 -14.31
CA PRO A 105 -12.40 1.01 -15.11
C PRO A 105 -13.54 0.31 -14.36
N ARG A 106 -14.55 -0.19 -15.08
CA ARG A 106 -15.57 -1.05 -14.49
C ARG A 106 -14.90 -2.22 -13.77
N TRP A 107 -15.35 -2.49 -12.55
CA TRP A 107 -14.81 -3.54 -11.68
C TRP A 107 -15.94 -4.18 -10.89
N ALA A 108 -15.73 -5.42 -10.50
CA ALA A 108 -16.62 -6.16 -9.62
C ALA A 108 -15.78 -7.08 -8.72
N VAL A 109 -16.33 -7.43 -7.56
CA VAL A 109 -15.74 -8.40 -6.63
C VAL A 109 -16.76 -9.52 -6.44
N GLY A 110 -16.30 -10.76 -6.59
CA GLY A 110 -17.16 -11.93 -6.47
C GLY A 110 -16.40 -13.19 -6.84
N ARG A 111 -17.01 -14.34 -6.57
CA ARG A 111 -16.49 -15.64 -7.01
C ARG A 111 -16.94 -15.89 -8.44
N VAL A 112 -16.04 -16.39 -9.28
CA VAL A 112 -16.39 -16.82 -10.64
C VAL A 112 -17.28 -18.05 -10.54
N THR A 113 -18.50 -17.95 -11.05
CA THR A 113 -19.49 -19.05 -11.07
C THR A 113 -19.59 -19.72 -12.42
N THR A 114 -19.37 -18.99 -13.50
CA THR A 114 -19.43 -19.52 -14.87
C THR A 114 -18.33 -18.88 -15.72
N VAL A 115 -17.65 -19.73 -16.50
CA VAL A 115 -16.62 -19.33 -17.46
C VAL A 115 -17.11 -19.73 -18.85
N SER A 116 -17.21 -18.74 -19.74
CA SER A 116 -17.45 -18.96 -21.17
C SER A 116 -16.19 -18.61 -21.97
N GLN A 117 -16.22 -18.83 -23.29
CA GLN A 117 -15.09 -18.50 -24.16
C GLN A 117 -14.70 -17.02 -24.08
N ASP A 118 -15.67 -16.11 -23.97
CA ASP A 118 -15.45 -14.66 -24.06
C ASP A 118 -15.89 -13.87 -22.84
N ALA A 119 -16.45 -14.52 -21.82
CA ALA A 119 -16.94 -13.84 -20.62
C ALA A 119 -16.88 -14.71 -19.37
N VAL A 120 -16.82 -14.07 -18.21
CA VAL A 120 -17.03 -14.70 -16.90
C VAL A 120 -18.24 -14.08 -16.21
N GLN A 121 -18.97 -14.89 -15.47
CA GLN A 121 -20.04 -14.43 -14.58
C GLN A 121 -19.63 -14.63 -13.12
N LEU A 122 -19.93 -13.64 -12.31
CA LEU A 122 -19.71 -13.65 -10.86
C LEU A 122 -20.97 -14.10 -10.12
N ASP A 123 -20.82 -14.56 -8.89
CA ASP A 123 -21.90 -14.87 -7.95
C ASP A 123 -22.80 -13.66 -7.62
N THR A 124 -22.31 -12.44 -7.83
CA THR A 124 -23.10 -11.21 -7.76
C THR A 124 -24.04 -11.00 -8.94
N GLY A 125 -23.96 -11.86 -9.98
CA GLY A 125 -24.70 -11.73 -11.24
C GLY A 125 -23.98 -10.87 -12.29
N GLU A 126 -22.91 -10.17 -11.92
CA GLU A 126 -22.13 -9.37 -12.86
C GLU A 126 -21.41 -10.22 -13.92
N THR A 127 -21.48 -9.78 -15.18
CA THR A 127 -20.75 -10.38 -16.29
C THR A 127 -19.61 -9.47 -16.75
N MET A 128 -18.42 -10.06 -16.88
CA MET A 128 -17.21 -9.43 -17.41
C MET A 128 -16.84 -10.08 -18.75
N THR A 129 -16.93 -9.34 -19.84
CA THR A 129 -16.52 -9.80 -21.18
C THR A 129 -15.07 -9.47 -21.45
N LYS A 130 -14.33 -10.36 -22.13
CA LYS A 130 -12.95 -10.12 -22.55
C LYS A 130 -12.89 -8.91 -23.50
N PRO A 131 -11.87 -8.03 -23.40
CA PRO A 131 -10.76 -8.14 -22.47
C PRO A 131 -11.11 -7.69 -21.04
N PHE A 132 -10.62 -8.41 -20.05
CA PHE A 132 -10.72 -8.02 -18.64
C PHE A 132 -9.45 -8.38 -17.86
N VAL A 133 -9.30 -7.78 -16.69
CA VAL A 133 -8.15 -7.99 -15.80
C VAL A 133 -8.64 -8.58 -14.48
N GLU A 134 -8.09 -9.71 -14.10
CA GLU A 134 -8.26 -10.30 -12.77
C GLU A 134 -7.12 -9.85 -11.87
N LYS A 135 -7.47 -9.43 -10.65
CA LYS A 135 -6.51 -9.03 -9.62
C LYS A 135 -6.93 -9.65 -8.29
N PRO A 136 -5.99 -10.19 -7.51
CA PRO A 136 -6.25 -10.60 -6.13
C PRO A 136 -6.80 -9.45 -5.29
N LEU A 137 -7.56 -9.74 -4.24
CA LEU A 137 -8.07 -8.71 -3.33
C LEU A 137 -6.93 -8.00 -2.57
N SER A 138 -5.92 -8.76 -2.14
CA SER A 138 -4.73 -8.19 -1.51
C SER A 138 -3.94 -7.33 -2.49
N SER A 139 -3.69 -6.07 -2.14
CA SER A 139 -2.90 -5.13 -2.95
C SER A 139 -1.42 -5.54 -3.05
N TYR A 140 -0.96 -6.34 -2.09
CA TYR A 140 0.38 -6.90 -2.03
C TYR A 140 0.57 -8.17 -2.85
N ASP A 141 -0.52 -8.80 -3.29
CA ASP A 141 -0.44 -9.92 -4.23
C ASP A 141 -0.43 -9.39 -5.66
N HIS A 142 0.67 -9.68 -6.37
CA HIS A 142 0.95 -9.17 -7.70
C HIS A 142 0.59 -10.17 -8.82
N GLN A 143 -0.10 -11.27 -8.51
CA GLN A 143 -0.60 -12.23 -9.52
C GLN A 143 -1.76 -11.65 -10.32
N VAL A 144 -1.45 -10.75 -11.25
CA VAL A 144 -2.43 -10.07 -12.11
C VAL A 144 -2.52 -10.81 -13.44
N HIS A 145 -3.74 -11.21 -13.82
CA HIS A 145 -4.02 -11.90 -15.07
C HIS A 145 -4.80 -11.00 -16.02
N VAL A 146 -4.45 -11.04 -17.31
CA VAL A 146 -5.16 -10.33 -18.38
C VAL A 146 -5.71 -11.34 -19.36
N TYR A 147 -7.02 -11.26 -19.60
CA TYR A 147 -7.73 -12.17 -20.49
C TYR A 147 -8.07 -11.44 -21.78
N TYR A 148 -7.53 -11.91 -22.90
CA TYR A 148 -7.80 -11.35 -24.23
C TYR A 148 -8.88 -12.15 -24.94
N ARG A 149 -9.61 -11.49 -25.86
CA ARG A 149 -10.46 -12.22 -26.81
C ARG A 149 -9.57 -13.14 -27.66
N PRO A 150 -10.10 -14.27 -28.13
CA PRO A 150 -9.43 -15.08 -29.14
C PRO A 150 -9.07 -14.18 -30.33
N THR A 151 -7.85 -14.29 -30.83
CA THR A 151 -7.52 -13.73 -32.13
C THR A 151 -8.41 -14.43 -33.17
N PRO A 152 -9.11 -13.70 -34.05
CA PRO A 152 -9.81 -14.33 -35.17
C PRO A 152 -8.82 -15.23 -35.91
N ALA A 153 -9.19 -16.48 -36.19
CA ALA A 153 -8.37 -17.33 -37.04
C ALA A 153 -8.14 -16.62 -38.38
N GLU A 154 -6.89 -16.59 -38.86
CA GLU A 154 -6.63 -16.17 -40.23
C GLU A 154 -7.50 -17.01 -41.18
N PRO A 155 -8.14 -16.40 -42.18
CA PRO A 155 -8.82 -17.16 -43.21
C PRO A 155 -7.81 -18.10 -43.88
N ALA A 156 -8.13 -19.40 -43.88
CA ALA A 156 -7.35 -20.44 -44.55
C ALA A 156 -7.27 -20.24 -46.06
#